data_AF-A0A3N5B5X9-F1
#
_entry.id   AF-A0A3N5B5X9-F1
#
_cell.length_a   1.000
_cell.length_b   1.000
_cell.length_c   1.000
_cell.angle_alpha   90.00
_cell.angle_beta   90.00
_cell.angle_gamma   90.00
#
_symmetry.space_group_name_H-M   'P 1'
#
loop_
_entity.id
_entity.type
_entity.pdbx_description
1 polymer ?
#
loop_
_entity_poly.entity_id
_entity_poly.type
_entity_poly.pdbx_seq_one_letter_code
_entity_poly.pdbx_strand_id
1 'polypeptide(L)'
;MRIILAGTGSAVGKTTIATGIMKALSEKYNVQPFKVGPDYIDPSYHTLATENISRNLDSFFMKEGQVRDSYLKGMEGKDIAIIEGVRGLFEGIDSVNDIGSTASIAKSLKAPVILIINSRSLVKSAAAIVLGFKSLDPEINIAGVILNKVKNKAHYLKTKKSIEEITNTEVIGGIIRDDNISIEQRHLGLVPARERESSLKFIELWSEVIKNSIDLDRLIEIAKTAPRITSNITPIWNKLNKQQVKIGVAYDEVFNFYYKENIESLEANNAKIKYFSPLKDEELPDVDGIYIGGGYPELFSKELNANQNMLSQIKNFHMEDRPIFAECGGLMYLMNSIHEDAVVNIYPYKSILTDRVQALKYTIAEVKEDNIISKKGEKFNGHEFHYSKVLVNDNNIKNKLAFEILRGKGSYNNQDGFMERNTLASYVHTHVAAMPNFGGNFCISSLEIGG
;
A
#
# COMPACT_ATOMS: atom_id res chain seq x y z
N MET A 1 20.49 0.52 8.11
CA MET A 1 20.44 2.00 8.00
C MET A 1 19.01 2.42 7.65
N ARG A 2 18.58 3.66 7.91
CA ARG A 2 17.25 4.11 7.45
C ARG A 2 17.14 5.60 7.23
N ILE A 3 16.32 5.98 6.27
CA ILE A 3 16.00 7.38 5.98
C ILE A 3 14.59 7.51 5.40
N ILE A 4 13.94 8.63 5.72
CA ILE A 4 12.63 8.99 5.16
C ILE A 4 12.82 10.08 4.11
N LEU A 5 12.18 9.90 2.97
CA LEU A 5 12.06 10.91 1.92
C LEU A 5 10.65 11.52 1.98
N ALA A 6 10.55 12.73 2.52
CA ALA A 6 9.26 13.41 2.70
C ALA A 6 9.17 14.66 1.83
N GLY A 7 7.96 15.02 1.42
CA GLY A 7 7.74 16.22 0.61
C GLY A 7 7.14 17.35 1.43
N THR A 8 7.21 18.57 0.90
CA THR A 8 6.44 19.70 1.44
C THR A 8 4.95 19.64 1.08
N GLY A 9 4.56 18.72 0.21
CA GLY A 9 3.18 18.48 -0.22
C GLY A 9 3.08 17.39 -1.28
N SER A 10 1.87 17.20 -1.82
CA SER A 10 1.64 16.31 -2.96
C SER A 10 2.33 16.81 -4.23
N ALA A 11 2.62 15.91 -5.17
CA ALA A 11 3.18 16.22 -6.50
C ALA A 11 4.52 17.01 -6.52
N VAL A 12 5.28 17.02 -5.43
CA VAL A 12 6.64 17.58 -5.39
C VAL A 12 7.69 16.68 -6.07
N GLY A 13 7.29 15.51 -6.57
CA GLY A 13 8.15 14.53 -7.26
C GLY A 13 8.78 13.48 -6.34
N LYS A 14 8.17 13.19 -5.17
CA LYS A 14 8.69 12.21 -4.20
C LYS A 14 8.91 10.83 -4.83
N THR A 15 7.89 10.25 -5.45
CA THR A 15 7.92 8.90 -6.02
C THR A 15 9.07 8.73 -7.01
N THR A 16 9.22 9.66 -7.96
CA THR A 16 10.33 9.67 -8.93
C THR A 16 11.70 9.72 -8.26
N ILE A 17 11.85 10.62 -7.28
CA ILE A 17 13.12 10.82 -6.56
C ILE A 17 13.44 9.60 -5.69
N ALA A 18 12.47 9.10 -4.94
CA ALA A 18 12.61 7.95 -4.07
C ALA A 18 12.93 6.69 -4.86
N THR A 19 12.21 6.44 -5.94
CA THR A 19 12.43 5.29 -6.82
C THR A 19 13.80 5.36 -7.49
N GLY A 20 14.23 6.53 -7.98
CA GLY A 20 15.56 6.70 -8.55
C GLY A 20 16.68 6.52 -7.52
N ILE A 21 16.51 7.01 -6.28
CA ILE A 21 17.45 6.73 -5.17
C ILE A 21 17.49 5.24 -4.86
N MET A 22 16.34 4.59 -4.75
CA MET A 22 16.23 3.16 -4.48
C MET A 22 16.97 2.34 -5.55
N LYS A 23 16.75 2.63 -6.84
CA LYS A 23 17.43 1.96 -7.94
C LYS A 23 18.94 2.18 -7.89
N ALA A 24 19.38 3.43 -7.73
CA ALA A 24 20.80 3.78 -7.70
C ALA A 24 21.54 3.10 -6.53
N LEU A 25 20.92 3.04 -5.36
CA LEU A 25 21.51 2.38 -4.18
C LEU A 25 21.50 0.85 -4.29
N SER A 26 20.56 0.27 -5.04
CA SER A 26 20.44 -1.18 -5.22
C SER A 26 21.63 -1.80 -5.96
N GLU A 27 22.46 -0.99 -6.62
CA GLU A 27 23.73 -1.44 -7.23
C GLU A 27 24.78 -1.88 -6.20
N LYS A 28 24.67 -1.40 -4.95
CA LYS A 28 25.67 -1.63 -3.89
C LYS A 28 25.10 -2.14 -2.59
N TYR A 29 23.78 -2.04 -2.40
CA TYR A 29 23.10 -2.36 -1.14
C TYR A 29 21.83 -3.15 -1.40
N ASN A 30 21.48 -4.05 -0.47
CA ASN A 30 20.17 -4.67 -0.42
C ASN A 30 19.16 -3.68 0.17
N VAL A 31 18.58 -2.85 -0.70
CA VAL A 31 17.66 -1.78 -0.32
C VAL A 31 16.27 -2.35 0.00
N GLN A 32 15.75 -2.07 1.19
CA GLN A 32 14.35 -2.33 1.52
C GLN A 32 13.51 -1.08 1.27
N PRO A 33 12.60 -1.11 0.29
CA PRO A 33 11.66 -0.03 0.12
C PRO A 33 10.51 -0.11 1.13
N PHE A 34 10.10 1.06 1.61
CA PHE A 34 8.85 1.24 2.33
C PHE A 34 8.08 2.42 1.76
N LYS A 35 6.76 2.35 1.82
CA LYS A 35 5.86 3.44 1.49
C LYS A 35 5.02 3.80 2.71
N VAL A 36 4.95 5.07 3.06
CA VAL A 36 4.00 5.52 4.07
C VAL A 36 2.60 5.55 3.48
N GLY A 37 1.60 5.13 4.26
CA GLY A 37 0.18 5.16 3.89
C GLY A 37 -0.32 3.92 3.16
N PRO A 38 -1.61 3.86 2.81
CA PRO A 38 -2.26 2.69 2.25
C PRO A 38 -2.23 2.73 0.71
N ASP A 39 -1.02 2.67 0.16
CA ASP A 39 -0.78 2.79 -1.28
C ASP A 39 -0.37 1.45 -1.88
N TYR A 40 -0.76 1.15 -3.11
CA TYR A 40 -0.34 -0.03 -3.88
C TYR A 40 0.44 0.34 -5.15
N ILE A 41 0.34 1.60 -5.59
CA ILE A 41 0.90 2.10 -6.84
C ILE A 41 2.39 2.38 -6.67
N ASP A 42 2.74 3.31 -5.77
CA ASP A 42 4.13 3.67 -5.52
C ASP A 42 4.99 2.44 -5.11
N PRO A 43 4.49 1.51 -4.27
CA PRO A 43 5.17 0.25 -3.97
C PRO A 43 5.53 -0.61 -5.17
N SER A 44 4.77 -0.56 -6.27
CA SER A 44 5.07 -1.33 -7.48
C SER A 44 6.37 -0.85 -8.14
N TYR A 45 6.56 0.48 -8.25
CA TYR A 45 7.79 1.07 -8.76
C TYR A 45 8.98 0.80 -7.85
N HIS A 46 8.77 0.89 -6.54
CA HIS A 46 9.79 0.55 -5.55
C HIS A 46 10.28 -0.88 -5.67
N THR A 47 9.33 -1.82 -5.84
CA THR A 47 9.62 -3.24 -5.97
C THR A 47 10.38 -3.51 -7.27
N LEU A 48 9.99 -2.86 -8.37
CA LEU A 48 10.74 -2.94 -9.63
C LEU A 48 12.15 -2.33 -9.53
N ALA A 49 12.33 -1.27 -8.75
CA ALA A 49 13.61 -0.59 -8.59
C ALA A 49 14.62 -1.37 -7.72
N THR A 50 14.14 -2.13 -6.74
CA THR A 50 14.99 -2.77 -5.72
C THR A 50 14.98 -4.29 -5.77
N GLU A 51 14.07 -4.88 -6.55
CA GLU A 51 13.75 -6.31 -6.54
C GLU A 51 13.27 -6.86 -5.18
N ASN A 52 13.03 -5.98 -4.21
CA ASN A 52 12.48 -6.28 -2.90
C ASN A 52 11.05 -5.78 -2.80
N ILE A 53 10.16 -6.61 -2.25
CA ILE A 53 8.76 -6.23 -2.04
C ILE A 53 8.70 -4.98 -1.16
N SER A 54 8.11 -3.91 -1.67
CA SER A 54 7.84 -2.70 -0.91
C SER A 54 6.72 -2.93 0.09
N ARG A 55 6.94 -2.45 1.32
CA ARG A 55 6.01 -2.62 2.44
C ARG A 55 5.40 -1.29 2.84
N ASN A 56 4.20 -1.35 3.39
CA ASN A 56 3.49 -0.15 3.84
C ASN A 56 3.71 0.07 5.34
N LEU A 57 3.94 1.33 5.72
CA LEU A 57 3.97 1.77 7.11
C LEU A 57 2.93 2.85 7.31
N ASP A 58 1.97 2.63 8.20
CA ASP A 58 0.86 3.54 8.35
C ASP A 58 0.37 3.61 9.79
N SER A 59 0.45 4.79 10.41
CA SER A 59 0.01 4.98 11.78
C SER A 59 -1.51 5.03 11.95
N PHE A 60 -2.27 4.99 10.86
CA PHE A 60 -3.71 4.72 10.91
C PHE A 60 -4.00 3.22 11.11
N PHE A 61 -3.19 2.32 10.55
CA PHE A 61 -3.34 0.87 10.76
C PHE A 61 -2.54 0.36 11.96
N MET A 62 -1.41 0.99 12.23
CA MET A 62 -0.39 0.50 13.14
C MET A 62 -0.22 1.45 14.31
N LYS A 63 -0.23 0.89 15.53
CA LYS A 63 0.32 1.59 16.69
C LYS A 63 1.84 1.73 16.56
N GLU A 64 2.44 2.63 17.33
CA GLU A 64 3.88 2.90 17.30
C GLU A 64 4.75 1.63 17.39
N GLY A 65 4.40 0.71 18.30
CA GLY A 65 5.13 -0.56 18.43
C GLY A 65 4.93 -1.54 17.28
N GLN A 66 3.79 -1.46 16.59
CA GLN A 66 3.48 -2.23 15.39
C GLN A 66 4.24 -1.69 14.16
N VAL A 67 4.39 -0.37 14.04
CA VAL A 67 5.25 0.24 13.01
C VAL A 67 6.68 -0.30 13.15
N ARG A 68 7.20 -0.39 14.39
CA ARG A 68 8.53 -0.94 14.67
C ARG A 68 8.63 -2.42 14.32
N ASP A 69 7.64 -3.23 14.67
CA ASP A 69 7.64 -4.67 14.36
C ASP A 69 7.60 -4.91 12.84
N SER A 70 6.68 -4.25 12.12
CA SER A 70 6.60 -4.31 10.65
C SER A 70 7.92 -3.88 9.99
N TYR A 71 8.49 -2.75 10.42
CA TYR A 71 9.77 -2.28 9.93
C TYR A 71 10.91 -3.29 10.17
N LEU A 72 11.02 -3.84 11.38
CA LEU A 72 12.09 -4.79 11.72
C LEU A 72 11.97 -6.09 10.92
N LYS A 73 10.76 -6.61 10.71
CA LYS A 73 10.51 -7.76 9.82
C LYS A 73 10.93 -7.48 8.39
N GLY A 74 10.56 -6.31 7.87
CA GLY A 74 10.96 -5.90 6.51
C GLY A 74 12.47 -5.71 6.35
N MET A 75 13.19 -5.42 7.44
CA MET A 75 14.63 -5.20 7.41
C MET A 75 15.49 -6.45 7.57
N GLU A 76 14.88 -7.63 7.71
CA GLU A 76 15.66 -8.88 7.85
C GLU A 76 16.53 -9.14 6.60
N GLY A 77 17.85 -9.19 6.80
CA GLY A 77 18.83 -9.36 5.72
C GLY A 77 19.01 -8.14 4.81
N LYS A 78 18.54 -6.95 5.21
CA LYS A 78 18.59 -5.71 4.41
C LYS A 78 19.58 -4.70 4.97
N ASP A 79 20.20 -3.92 4.07
CA ASP A 79 21.25 -2.96 4.44
C ASP A 79 20.68 -1.59 4.82
N ILE A 80 19.74 -1.10 4.01
CA ILE A 80 19.15 0.25 4.14
C ILE A 80 17.66 0.25 3.84
N ALA A 81 16.89 0.92 4.71
CA ALA A 81 15.51 1.28 4.41
C ALA A 81 15.45 2.64 3.73
N ILE A 82 14.81 2.70 2.56
CA ILE A 82 14.36 3.94 1.96
C ILE A 82 12.85 4.01 2.12
N ILE A 83 12.37 4.98 2.90
CA ILE A 83 10.96 5.11 3.26
C ILE A 83 10.40 6.33 2.53
N GLU A 84 9.58 6.12 1.51
CA GLU A 84 8.89 7.22 0.84
C GLU A 84 7.68 7.69 1.65
N GLY A 85 7.62 8.98 1.96
CA GLY A 85 6.48 9.61 2.61
C GLY A 85 5.22 9.69 1.74
N VAL A 86 4.08 9.88 2.39
CA VAL A 86 2.79 10.17 1.74
C VAL A 86 2.51 11.67 1.76
N ARG A 87 1.87 12.21 0.72
CA ARG A 87 1.47 13.64 0.62
C ARG A 87 2.59 14.60 1.08
N GLY A 88 2.34 15.49 2.03
CA GLY A 88 3.37 16.27 2.73
C GLY A 88 3.79 15.61 4.05
N LEU A 89 4.94 15.99 4.62
CA LEU A 89 5.50 15.39 5.84
C LEU A 89 4.47 15.27 6.99
N PHE A 90 3.68 16.32 7.23
CA PHE A 90 2.68 16.40 8.30
C PHE A 90 1.25 16.08 7.85
N GLU A 91 1.06 15.72 6.59
CA GLU A 91 -0.29 15.49 6.05
C GLU A 91 -0.80 14.11 6.49
N GLY A 92 -1.67 14.08 7.49
CA GLY A 92 -2.34 12.89 8.00
C GLY A 92 -3.84 12.85 7.71
N ILE A 93 -4.54 11.94 8.40
CA ILE A 93 -6.01 11.89 8.44
C ILE A 93 -6.60 12.95 9.36
N ASP A 94 -5.88 13.27 10.44
CA ASP A 94 -6.28 14.25 11.44
C ASP A 94 -5.59 15.59 11.16
N SER A 95 -6.28 16.68 11.45
CA SER A 95 -5.78 18.04 11.18
C SER A 95 -4.80 18.56 12.22
N VAL A 96 -4.67 17.89 13.37
CA VAL A 96 -3.85 18.33 14.51
C VAL A 96 -2.81 17.28 14.90
N ASN A 97 -3.19 16.01 14.89
CA ASN A 97 -2.35 14.88 15.26
C ASN A 97 -1.78 14.18 14.03
N ASP A 98 -0.64 13.50 14.21
CA ASP A 98 0.11 12.89 13.11
C ASP A 98 -0.43 11.53 12.61
N ILE A 99 -1.71 11.21 12.86
CA ILE A 99 -2.27 9.91 12.47
C ILE A 99 -2.30 9.79 10.95
N GLY A 100 -1.75 8.70 10.41
CA GLY A 100 -1.66 8.45 8.97
C GLY A 100 -0.69 9.37 8.23
N SER A 101 0.23 10.06 8.94
CA SER A 101 1.20 10.99 8.36
C SER A 101 2.62 10.40 8.28
N THR A 102 3.46 11.00 7.44
CA THR A 102 4.89 10.66 7.36
C THR A 102 5.64 11.00 8.65
N ALA A 103 5.26 12.09 9.33
CA ALA A 103 5.84 12.53 10.59
C ALA A 103 5.69 11.47 11.70
N SER A 104 4.52 10.82 11.80
CA SER A 104 4.31 9.75 12.79
C SER A 104 5.23 8.54 12.57
N ILE A 105 5.47 8.17 11.31
CA ILE A 105 6.43 7.10 10.99
C ILE A 105 7.87 7.53 11.31
N ALA A 106 8.23 8.78 11.01
CA ALA A 106 9.53 9.34 11.36
C ALA A 106 9.80 9.30 12.87
N LYS A 107 8.82 9.65 13.69
CA LYS A 107 8.91 9.57 15.16
C LYS A 107 8.98 8.14 15.66
N SER A 108 8.08 7.28 15.19
CA SER A 108 8.04 5.85 15.57
C SER A 108 9.38 5.16 15.33
N LEU A 109 9.98 5.43 14.17
CA LEU A 109 11.26 4.87 13.78
C LEU A 109 12.45 5.73 14.22
N LYS A 110 12.29 6.94 14.76
CA LYS A 110 13.39 7.90 14.97
C LYS A 110 14.27 8.04 13.72
N ALA A 111 13.65 8.13 12.55
CA ALA A 111 14.36 8.14 11.27
C ALA A 111 14.68 9.59 10.86
N PRO A 112 15.90 9.87 10.37
CA PRO A 112 16.20 11.16 9.75
C PRO A 112 15.34 11.35 8.50
N VAL A 113 14.93 12.59 8.27
CA VAL A 113 14.09 13.01 7.14
C VAL A 113 14.88 13.86 6.17
N ILE A 114 14.80 13.52 4.89
CA ILE A 114 15.18 14.40 3.79
C ILE A 114 13.92 15.06 3.25
N LEU A 115 13.87 16.40 3.31
CA LEU A 115 12.73 17.17 2.83
C LEU A 115 12.92 17.52 1.35
N ILE A 116 11.98 17.07 0.52
CA ILE A 116 11.92 17.33 -0.92
C ILE A 116 11.07 18.58 -1.16
N ILE A 117 11.69 19.60 -1.77
CA ILE A 117 11.05 20.89 -2.03
C ILE A 117 10.93 21.11 -3.53
N ASN A 118 9.72 21.35 -4.01
CA ASN A 118 9.52 21.88 -5.36
C ASN A 118 10.04 23.32 -5.43
N SER A 119 11.22 23.49 -6.02
CA SER A 119 12.00 24.72 -6.01
C SER A 119 11.87 25.50 -7.32
N ARG A 120 10.86 25.21 -8.16
CA ARG A 120 10.68 25.78 -9.51
C ARG A 120 10.91 27.29 -9.61
N SER A 121 10.47 28.03 -8.60
CA SER A 121 10.62 29.49 -8.53
C SER A 121 11.08 29.98 -7.16
N LEU A 122 11.78 29.15 -6.38
CA LEU A 122 12.13 29.45 -4.99
C LEU A 122 13.63 29.63 -4.78
N VAL A 123 14.00 30.71 -4.07
CA VAL A 123 15.35 30.93 -3.54
C VAL A 123 15.28 31.12 -2.02
N LYS A 124 15.09 32.36 -1.54
CA LYS A 124 15.06 32.65 -0.11
C LYS A 124 13.85 32.04 0.60
N SER A 125 12.70 31.98 -0.08
CA SER A 125 11.49 31.36 0.45
C SER A 125 11.63 29.85 0.68
N ALA A 126 12.58 29.18 0.01
CA ALA A 126 12.85 27.77 0.31
C ALA A 126 13.40 27.59 1.74
N ALA A 127 14.24 28.54 2.21
CA ALA A 127 14.70 28.55 3.59
C ALA A 127 13.56 28.78 4.59
N ALA A 128 12.60 29.67 4.25
CA ALA A 128 11.42 29.89 5.09
C ALA A 128 10.55 28.62 5.21
N ILE A 129 10.39 27.86 4.12
CA ILE A 129 9.73 26.55 4.15
C ILE A 129 10.46 25.60 5.10
N VAL A 130 11.77 25.43 4.94
CA VAL A 130 12.57 24.55 5.81
C VAL A 130 12.44 24.95 7.28
N LEU A 131 12.55 26.26 7.59
CA LEU A 131 12.34 26.75 8.96
C LEU A 131 10.95 26.40 9.48
N GLY A 132 9.91 26.63 8.69
CA GLY A 132 8.53 26.31 9.07
C GLY A 132 8.35 24.83 9.41
N PHE A 133 8.85 23.93 8.57
CA PHE A 133 8.77 22.49 8.82
C PHE A 133 9.57 22.07 10.07
N LYS A 134 10.76 22.64 10.31
CA LYS A 134 11.55 22.39 11.53
C LYS A 134 10.88 22.93 12.79
N SER A 135 10.19 24.06 12.68
CA SER A 135 9.58 24.76 13.81
C SER A 135 8.23 24.16 14.20
N LEU A 136 7.51 23.57 13.24
CA LEU A 136 6.20 22.98 13.46
C LEU A 136 6.27 21.75 14.38
N ASP A 137 7.27 20.89 14.18
CA ASP A 137 7.54 19.75 15.07
C ASP A 137 9.05 19.57 15.27
N PRO A 138 9.60 20.07 16.40
CA PRO A 138 11.02 19.94 16.73
C PRO A 138 11.49 18.49 16.98
N GLU A 139 10.58 17.54 17.18
CA GLU A 139 10.95 16.12 17.33
C GLU A 139 11.39 15.50 16.00
N ILE A 140 11.01 16.11 14.87
CA ILE A 140 11.38 15.62 13.54
C ILE A 140 12.79 16.09 13.16
N ASN A 141 13.67 15.12 12.98
CA ASN A 141 15.02 15.37 12.49
C ASN A 141 15.04 15.58 10.96
N ILE A 142 14.82 16.83 10.52
CA ILE A 142 15.03 17.23 9.11
C ILE A 142 16.54 17.39 8.88
N ALA A 143 17.16 16.29 8.49
CA ALA A 143 18.61 16.13 8.37
C ALA A 143 19.18 16.63 7.04
N GLY A 144 18.34 16.83 6.02
CA GLY A 144 18.76 17.38 4.73
C GLY A 144 17.61 17.76 3.82
N VAL A 145 17.95 18.38 2.70
CA VAL A 145 16.99 18.86 1.68
C VAL A 145 17.41 18.43 0.28
N ILE A 146 16.44 18.05 -0.53
CA ILE A 146 16.58 17.88 -1.98
C ILE A 146 15.71 18.93 -2.69
N LEU A 147 16.31 19.68 -3.62
CA LEU A 147 15.61 20.69 -4.40
C LEU A 147 15.15 20.10 -5.74
N ASN A 148 13.85 19.88 -5.91
CA ASN A 148 13.31 19.42 -7.19
C ASN A 148 12.92 20.57 -8.11
N LYS A 149 12.97 20.35 -9.42
CA LYS A 149 12.57 21.29 -10.48
C LYS A 149 13.36 22.60 -10.50
N VAL A 150 14.65 22.58 -10.15
CA VAL A 150 15.50 23.78 -10.27
C VAL A 150 15.70 24.15 -11.74
N LYS A 151 15.88 25.44 -12.03
CA LYS A 151 15.97 25.93 -13.42
C LYS A 151 17.29 25.53 -14.09
N ASN A 152 18.39 25.65 -13.35
CA ASN A 152 19.76 25.39 -13.79
C ASN A 152 20.69 25.40 -12.56
N LYS A 153 22.00 25.18 -12.79
CA LYS A 153 23.02 25.16 -11.73
C LYS A 153 23.10 26.46 -10.93
N ALA A 154 22.95 27.62 -11.55
CA ALA A 154 22.99 28.91 -10.85
C ALA A 154 21.80 29.08 -9.90
N HIS A 155 20.60 28.68 -10.31
CA HIS A 155 19.41 28.65 -9.45
C HIS A 155 19.63 27.69 -8.27
N TYR A 156 20.09 26.46 -8.53
CA TYR A 156 20.41 25.49 -7.49
C TYR A 156 21.37 26.04 -6.43
N LEU A 157 22.53 26.57 -6.83
CA LEU A 157 23.54 27.08 -5.90
C LEU A 157 23.02 28.26 -5.06
N LYS A 158 22.22 29.15 -5.66
CA LYS A 158 21.64 30.28 -4.93
C LYS A 158 20.62 29.83 -3.88
N THR A 159 19.77 28.86 -4.23
CA THR A 159 18.78 28.30 -3.31
C THR A 159 19.44 27.46 -2.22
N LYS A 160 20.45 26.63 -2.58
CA LYS A 160 21.29 25.88 -1.66
C LYS A 160 21.92 26.78 -0.59
N LYS A 161 22.67 27.80 -1.02
CA LYS A 161 23.29 28.78 -0.12
C LYS A 161 22.28 29.41 0.84
N SER A 162 21.11 29.80 0.32
CA SER A 162 20.07 30.42 1.15
C SER A 162 19.52 29.47 2.22
N ILE A 163 19.37 28.18 1.93
CA ILE A 163 18.87 27.21 2.91
C ILE A 163 19.96 26.92 3.96
N GLU A 164 21.18 26.65 3.52
CA GLU A 164 22.27 26.26 4.41
C GLU A 164 22.63 27.38 5.40
N GLU A 165 22.81 28.61 4.93
CA GLU A 165 23.20 29.74 5.79
C GLU A 165 22.10 30.17 6.77
N ILE A 166 20.82 30.08 6.37
CA ILE A 166 19.70 30.58 7.19
C ILE A 166 19.18 29.51 8.15
N THR A 167 19.16 28.25 7.73
CA THR A 167 18.46 27.18 8.46
C THR A 167 19.38 26.18 9.13
N ASN A 168 20.68 26.24 8.79
CA ASN A 168 21.69 25.26 9.19
C ASN A 168 21.27 23.81 8.86
N THR A 169 20.60 23.64 7.71
CA THR A 169 20.22 22.34 7.15
C THR A 169 20.87 22.18 5.80
N GLU A 170 21.54 21.06 5.60
CA GLU A 170 22.32 20.76 4.41
C GLU A 170 21.42 20.48 3.19
N VAL A 171 21.85 20.96 2.01
CA VAL A 171 21.21 20.61 0.74
C VAL A 171 22.08 19.57 0.03
N ILE A 172 21.59 18.33 -0.01
CA ILE A 172 22.32 17.17 -0.51
C ILE A 172 22.13 16.93 -2.02
N GLY A 173 21.29 17.72 -2.70
CA GLY A 173 21.12 17.61 -4.14
C GLY A 173 20.06 18.52 -4.74
N GLY A 174 20.07 18.61 -6.07
CA GLY A 174 19.14 19.44 -6.83
C GLY A 174 18.88 18.89 -8.22
N ILE A 175 17.62 18.63 -8.54
CA ILE A 175 17.20 18.03 -9.82
C ILE A 175 16.69 19.13 -10.74
N ILE A 176 17.34 19.27 -11.89
CA ILE A 176 16.95 20.22 -12.91
C ILE A 176 15.58 19.85 -13.45
N ARG A 177 14.73 20.85 -13.67
CA ARG A 177 13.43 20.63 -14.30
C ARG A 177 13.63 20.04 -15.69
N ASP A 178 13.11 18.85 -15.88
CA ASP A 178 12.97 18.20 -17.17
C ASP A 178 11.55 17.63 -17.25
N ASP A 179 10.82 18.02 -18.28
CA ASP A 179 9.45 17.56 -18.48
C ASP A 179 9.44 16.10 -19.03
N ASN A 180 10.56 15.59 -19.58
CA ASN A 180 10.71 14.20 -20.03
C ASN A 180 10.86 13.17 -18.88
N ILE A 181 11.17 13.65 -17.68
CA ILE A 181 11.33 12.82 -16.46
C ILE A 181 9.97 12.65 -15.75
N SER A 182 8.96 13.42 -16.15
CA SER A 182 7.65 13.37 -15.52
C SER A 182 6.93 12.06 -15.82
N ILE A 183 6.42 11.42 -14.77
CA ILE A 183 5.44 10.34 -14.89
C ILE A 183 4.21 10.99 -15.51
N GLU A 184 3.90 10.67 -16.78
CA GLU A 184 2.58 11.00 -17.31
C GLU A 184 1.56 10.32 -16.40
N GLN A 185 0.65 11.10 -15.82
CA GLN A 185 -0.48 10.59 -15.05
C GLN A 185 -1.45 9.87 -16.00
N ARG A 186 -1.04 8.76 -16.59
CA ARG A 186 -1.89 7.96 -17.46
C ARG A 186 -2.50 6.84 -16.62
N HIS A 187 -3.83 6.86 -16.63
CA HIS A 187 -4.80 5.86 -16.19
C HIS A 187 -4.44 5.00 -14.96
N LEU A 188 -5.13 5.30 -13.85
CA LEU A 188 -5.30 4.43 -12.68
C LEU A 188 -4.02 4.02 -11.92
N GLY A 189 -2.86 4.50 -12.35
CA GLY A 189 -1.62 4.47 -11.56
C GLY A 189 -1.02 3.08 -11.37
N LEU A 190 -1.56 2.03 -11.97
CA LEU A 190 -0.80 0.80 -12.07
C LEU A 190 0.12 0.80 -13.25
N VAL A 191 1.15 0.01 -13.10
CA VAL A 191 1.85 -0.61 -14.19
C VAL A 191 1.16 -1.95 -14.44
N PRO A 192 0.12 -2.06 -15.30
CA PRO A 192 -0.28 -3.36 -15.83
C PRO A 192 0.96 -4.14 -16.25
N ALA A 193 0.95 -5.49 -16.28
CA ALA A 193 2.12 -6.22 -16.80
C ALA A 193 2.56 -5.73 -18.19
N ARG A 194 1.61 -5.21 -18.98
CA ARG A 194 1.84 -4.55 -20.29
C ARG A 194 2.73 -3.30 -20.23
N GLU A 195 2.83 -2.64 -19.08
CA GLU A 195 3.60 -1.42 -18.85
C GLU A 195 4.89 -1.66 -18.04
N ARG A 196 5.21 -2.91 -17.69
CA ARG A 196 6.38 -3.24 -16.85
C ARG A 196 7.69 -2.85 -17.52
N GLU A 197 7.84 -3.14 -18.81
CA GLU A 197 9.07 -2.79 -19.55
C GLU A 197 9.28 -1.28 -19.68
N SER A 198 8.21 -0.52 -19.93
CA SER A 198 8.30 0.94 -19.97
C SER A 198 8.67 1.51 -18.60
N SER A 199 8.08 0.97 -17.53
CA SER A 199 8.37 1.39 -16.16
C SER A 199 9.84 1.14 -15.78
N LEU A 200 10.40 0.00 -16.15
CA LEU A 200 11.83 -0.28 -15.94
C LEU A 200 12.72 0.74 -16.66
N LYS A 201 12.41 1.10 -17.91
CA LYS A 201 13.17 2.13 -18.64
C LYS A 201 13.12 3.49 -17.94
N PHE A 202 11.96 3.89 -17.41
CA PHE A 202 11.83 5.12 -16.64
C PHE A 202 12.61 5.06 -15.33
N ILE A 203 12.57 3.93 -14.61
CA ILE A 203 13.32 3.74 -13.38
C ILE A 203 14.84 3.88 -13.61
N GLU A 204 15.36 3.31 -14.70
CA GLU A 204 16.77 3.48 -15.07
C GLU A 204 17.11 4.95 -15.38
N LEU A 205 16.25 5.63 -16.15
CA LEU A 205 16.41 7.06 -16.42
C LEU A 205 16.43 7.88 -15.12
N TRP A 206 15.53 7.59 -14.19
CA TRP A 206 15.48 8.27 -12.90
C TRP A 206 16.74 8.00 -12.08
N SER A 207 17.22 6.76 -12.03
CA SER A 207 18.46 6.38 -11.37
C SER A 207 19.64 7.21 -11.88
N GLU A 208 19.83 7.31 -13.20
CA GLU A 208 20.91 8.08 -13.80
C GLU A 208 20.82 9.58 -13.49
N VAL A 209 19.62 10.15 -13.52
CA VAL A 209 19.41 11.55 -13.13
C VAL A 209 19.77 11.76 -11.66
N ILE A 210 19.35 10.85 -10.78
CA ILE A 210 19.60 10.92 -9.34
C ILE A 210 21.10 10.82 -9.03
N LYS A 211 21.83 9.86 -9.63
CA LYS A 211 23.29 9.72 -9.46
C LYS A 211 24.05 10.99 -9.81
N ASN A 212 23.58 11.75 -10.80
CA ASN A 212 24.20 12.99 -11.24
C ASN A 212 23.74 14.24 -10.44
N SER A 213 22.63 14.14 -9.72
CA SER A 213 21.96 15.31 -9.11
C SER A 213 21.98 15.33 -7.58
N ILE A 214 22.21 14.18 -6.94
CA ILE A 214 22.15 14.00 -5.48
C ILE A 214 23.42 13.31 -4.99
N ASP A 215 23.95 13.81 -3.87
CA ASP A 215 25.04 13.19 -3.13
C ASP A 215 24.52 11.96 -2.37
N LEU A 216 24.61 10.79 -3.01
CA LEU A 216 24.14 9.52 -2.46
C LEU A 216 25.01 9.01 -1.31
N ASP A 217 26.31 9.31 -1.32
CA ASP A 217 27.21 8.94 -0.22
C ASP A 217 26.81 9.70 1.06
N ARG A 218 26.53 11.00 0.91
CA ARG A 218 26.02 11.81 2.02
C ARG A 218 24.64 11.36 2.51
N LEU A 219 23.74 10.95 1.61
CA LEU A 219 22.46 10.36 1.97
C LEU A 219 22.64 9.10 2.84
N ILE A 220 23.59 8.23 2.49
CA ILE A 220 23.94 7.04 3.27
C ILE A 220 24.50 7.42 4.64
N GLU A 221 25.39 8.42 4.73
CA GLU A 221 25.90 8.92 6.01
C GLU A 221 24.78 9.40 6.93
N ILE A 222 23.82 10.18 6.39
CA ILE A 222 22.64 10.60 7.14
C ILE A 222 21.83 9.38 7.60
N ALA A 223 21.59 8.40 6.72
CA ALA A 223 20.85 7.19 7.06
C ALA A 223 21.50 6.33 8.16
N LYS A 224 22.84 6.43 8.34
CA LYS A 224 23.58 5.77 9.42
C LYS A 224 23.40 6.43 10.78
N THR A 225 23.01 7.70 10.84
CA THR A 225 22.77 8.41 12.11
C THR A 225 21.53 7.91 12.86
N ALA A 226 20.65 7.18 12.18
CA ALA A 226 19.42 6.68 12.75
C ALA A 226 19.70 5.64 13.87
N PRO A 227 19.22 5.85 15.11
CA PRO A 227 19.55 4.97 16.24
C PRO A 227 18.99 3.56 16.05
N ARG A 228 19.56 2.54 16.68
CA ARG A 228 18.98 1.18 16.64
C ARG A 228 17.61 1.16 17.33
N ILE A 229 16.65 0.43 16.76
CA ILE A 229 15.35 0.18 17.38
C ILE A 229 15.48 -1.06 18.27
N THR A 230 15.27 -0.91 19.58
CA THR A 230 15.51 -1.98 20.57
C THR A 230 14.39 -2.19 21.59
N SER A 231 13.36 -1.35 21.60
CA SER A 231 12.29 -1.37 22.61
C SER A 231 10.94 -0.99 22.01
N ASN A 232 9.88 -1.22 22.79
CA ASN A 232 8.49 -0.87 22.46
C ASN A 232 8.05 -1.47 21.12
N ILE A 233 8.28 -2.77 20.93
CA ILE A 233 7.90 -3.52 19.74
C ILE A 233 6.65 -4.34 20.09
N THR A 234 5.60 -4.18 19.29
CA THR A 234 4.32 -4.89 19.46
C THR A 234 4.07 -5.73 18.21
N PRO A 235 3.83 -7.05 18.32
CA PRO A 235 3.53 -7.89 17.16
C PRO A 235 2.39 -7.33 16.30
N ILE A 236 2.57 -7.32 14.98
CA ILE A 236 1.52 -6.91 14.03
C ILE A 236 0.46 -7.99 13.76
N TRP A 237 0.68 -9.23 14.21
CA TRP A 237 -0.29 -10.32 14.11
C TRP A 237 -0.17 -11.31 15.28
N ASN A 238 -1.25 -12.05 15.52
CA ASN A 238 -1.31 -13.14 16.47
C ASN A 238 -1.15 -14.50 15.76
N LYS A 239 -0.55 -15.46 16.46
CA LYS A 239 -0.39 -16.85 15.99
C LYS A 239 -1.40 -17.74 16.72
N LEU A 240 -2.59 -17.89 16.13
CA LEU A 240 -3.72 -18.64 16.70
C LEU A 240 -3.76 -20.07 16.18
N ASN A 241 -3.46 -20.28 14.90
CA ASN A 241 -3.46 -21.61 14.29
C ASN A 241 -2.08 -22.29 14.37
N LYS A 242 -2.08 -23.60 14.62
CA LYS A 242 -0.89 -24.46 14.64
C LYS A 242 -0.97 -25.63 13.65
N GLN A 243 -2.14 -25.89 13.06
CA GLN A 243 -2.31 -26.98 12.10
C GLN A 243 -1.95 -26.50 10.70
N GLN A 244 -1.42 -27.38 9.86
CA GLN A 244 -1.11 -27.02 8.49
C GLN A 244 -2.39 -26.87 7.68
N VAL A 245 -2.51 -25.76 6.97
CA VAL A 245 -3.63 -25.45 6.07
C VAL A 245 -3.09 -24.92 4.75
N LYS A 246 -3.74 -25.18 3.62
CA LYS A 246 -3.36 -24.64 2.32
C LYS A 246 -4.28 -23.46 1.98
N ILE A 247 -3.73 -22.31 1.65
CA ILE A 247 -4.52 -21.14 1.26
C ILE A 247 -4.17 -20.75 -0.17
N GLY A 248 -5.18 -20.74 -1.05
CA GLY A 248 -5.09 -20.22 -2.40
C GLY A 248 -5.11 -18.70 -2.37
N VAL A 249 -4.12 -18.04 -2.98
CA VAL A 249 -4.10 -16.57 -3.09
C VAL A 249 -4.13 -16.20 -4.56
N ALA A 250 -5.18 -15.51 -4.99
CA ALA A 250 -5.31 -15.05 -6.36
C ALA A 250 -4.24 -13.98 -6.67
N TYR A 251 -3.25 -14.26 -7.51
CA TYR A 251 -2.14 -13.34 -7.73
C TYR A 251 -1.75 -13.27 -9.19
N ASP A 252 -2.11 -12.18 -9.85
CA ASP A 252 -1.81 -11.90 -11.26
C ASP A 252 -1.95 -10.40 -11.59
N GLU A 253 -2.01 -10.06 -12.88
CA GLU A 253 -2.23 -8.69 -13.35
C GLU A 253 -3.53 -8.05 -12.87
N VAL A 254 -4.52 -8.87 -12.53
CA VAL A 254 -5.82 -8.41 -12.06
C VAL A 254 -5.81 -8.22 -10.56
N PHE A 255 -5.35 -9.24 -9.83
CA PHE A 255 -5.39 -9.27 -8.37
C PHE A 255 -3.98 -9.18 -7.81
N ASN A 256 -3.52 -7.96 -7.52
CA ASN A 256 -2.18 -7.71 -7.01
C ASN A 256 -2.14 -6.71 -5.85
N PHE A 257 -3.31 -6.31 -5.31
CA PHE A 257 -3.37 -5.40 -4.18
C PHE A 257 -3.37 -6.16 -2.86
N TYR A 258 -2.15 -6.45 -2.40
CA TYR A 258 -1.91 -7.14 -1.14
C TYR A 258 -0.93 -6.37 -0.28
N TYR A 259 -1.22 -6.30 1.01
CA TYR A 259 -0.18 -6.02 2.00
C TYR A 259 0.62 -7.29 2.24
N LYS A 260 1.94 -7.20 2.11
CA LYS A 260 2.84 -8.34 2.31
C LYS A 260 2.63 -8.98 3.69
N GLU A 261 2.39 -8.14 4.70
CA GLU A 261 2.11 -8.50 6.08
C GLU A 261 0.87 -9.39 6.22
N ASN A 262 -0.18 -9.21 5.40
CA ASN A 262 -1.37 -10.06 5.46
C ASN A 262 -1.02 -11.50 5.06
N ILE A 263 -0.24 -11.67 3.99
CA ILE A 263 0.20 -13.00 3.53
C ILE A 263 1.16 -13.64 4.55
N GLU A 264 2.11 -12.88 5.08
CA GLU A 264 3.04 -13.36 6.12
C GLU A 264 2.31 -13.75 7.41
N SER A 265 1.19 -13.09 7.73
CA SER A 265 0.38 -13.46 8.88
C SER A 265 -0.29 -14.82 8.71
N LEU A 266 -0.68 -15.19 7.48
CA LEU A 266 -1.20 -16.52 7.16
C LEU A 266 -0.09 -17.57 7.30
N GLU A 267 1.08 -17.31 6.71
CA GLU A 267 2.26 -18.19 6.82
C GLU A 267 2.67 -18.40 8.28
N ALA A 268 2.66 -17.34 9.08
CA ALA A 268 2.94 -17.38 10.52
C ALA A 268 1.89 -18.17 11.33
N ASN A 269 0.72 -18.41 10.74
CA ASN A 269 -0.37 -19.25 11.24
C ASN A 269 -0.41 -20.62 10.53
N ASN A 270 0.75 -21.11 10.07
CA ASN A 270 0.94 -22.42 9.43
C ASN A 270 0.18 -22.62 8.11
N ALA A 271 -0.18 -21.54 7.41
CA ALA A 271 -0.65 -21.63 6.04
C ALA A 271 0.49 -21.94 5.06
N LYS A 272 0.25 -22.85 4.12
CA LYS A 272 1.00 -23.00 2.89
C LYS A 272 0.29 -22.21 1.79
N ILE A 273 0.92 -21.13 1.34
CA ILE A 273 0.35 -20.29 0.28
C ILE A 273 0.53 -20.95 -1.08
N LYS A 274 -0.56 -21.01 -1.85
CA LYS A 274 -0.60 -21.43 -3.25
C LYS A 274 -1.11 -20.28 -4.09
N TYR A 275 -0.21 -19.59 -4.77
CA TYR A 275 -0.62 -18.56 -5.71
C TYR A 275 -1.24 -19.20 -6.94
N PHE A 276 -2.30 -18.59 -7.47
CA PHE A 276 -2.93 -18.96 -8.73
C PHE A 276 -3.41 -17.71 -9.45
N SER A 277 -3.54 -17.76 -10.77
CA SER A 277 -4.04 -16.66 -11.59
C SER A 277 -5.48 -16.93 -12.02
N PRO A 278 -6.48 -16.20 -11.50
CA PRO A 278 -7.83 -16.27 -12.04
C PRO A 278 -7.91 -15.91 -13.53
N LEU A 279 -6.97 -15.08 -14.01
CA LEU A 279 -6.91 -14.67 -15.41
C LEU A 279 -6.35 -15.75 -16.34
N LYS A 280 -5.36 -16.54 -15.90
CA LYS A 280 -4.54 -17.39 -16.79
C LYS A 280 -4.60 -18.88 -16.48
N ASP A 281 -4.74 -19.26 -15.21
CA ASP A 281 -4.72 -20.66 -14.83
C ASP A 281 -6.06 -21.30 -15.16
N GLU A 282 -6.03 -22.50 -15.73
CA GLU A 282 -7.25 -23.23 -16.07
C GLU A 282 -7.88 -23.89 -14.85
N GLU A 283 -7.09 -24.22 -13.81
CA GLU A 283 -7.54 -24.98 -12.64
C GLU A 283 -7.21 -24.26 -11.33
N LEU A 284 -8.14 -24.35 -10.38
CA LEU A 284 -7.92 -23.90 -9.01
C LEU A 284 -6.98 -24.89 -8.30
N PRO A 285 -5.96 -24.44 -7.56
CA PRO A 285 -5.10 -25.35 -6.81
C PRO A 285 -5.86 -26.06 -5.68
N ASP A 286 -5.36 -27.23 -5.28
CA ASP A 286 -5.83 -27.96 -4.11
C ASP A 286 -5.51 -27.18 -2.81
N VAL A 287 -6.50 -26.43 -2.30
CA VAL A 287 -6.38 -25.50 -1.16
C VAL A 287 -7.59 -25.53 -0.23
N ASP A 288 -7.45 -25.24 1.05
CA ASP A 288 -8.55 -25.31 2.03
C ASP A 288 -9.32 -23.99 2.17
N GLY A 289 -8.76 -22.88 1.70
CA GLY A 289 -9.42 -21.57 1.63
C GLY A 289 -8.88 -20.71 0.50
N ILE A 290 -9.65 -19.73 0.04
CA ILE A 290 -9.26 -18.79 -1.02
C ILE A 290 -9.26 -17.35 -0.50
N TYR A 291 -8.16 -16.63 -0.74
CA TYR A 291 -8.04 -15.19 -0.55
C TYR A 291 -7.88 -14.49 -1.90
N ILE A 292 -8.82 -13.59 -2.22
CA ILE A 292 -8.83 -12.77 -3.43
C ILE A 292 -8.69 -11.29 -3.05
N GLY A 293 -7.50 -10.75 -3.17
CA GLY A 293 -7.22 -9.34 -2.89
C GLY A 293 -7.85 -8.39 -3.91
N GLY A 294 -7.49 -7.12 -3.79
CA GLY A 294 -7.98 -6.11 -4.72
C GLY A 294 -7.18 -6.02 -6.02
N GLY A 295 -7.60 -5.07 -6.85
CA GLY A 295 -7.00 -4.73 -8.13
C GLY A 295 -8.07 -4.20 -9.07
N TYR A 296 -7.90 -4.35 -10.39
CA TYR A 296 -8.78 -3.74 -11.40
C TYR A 296 -9.40 -4.78 -12.34
N PRO A 297 -10.26 -5.68 -11.83
CA PRO A 297 -10.91 -6.70 -12.66
C PRO A 297 -11.80 -6.12 -13.77
N GLU A 298 -12.25 -4.87 -13.64
CA GLU A 298 -12.97 -4.17 -14.70
C GLU A 298 -12.15 -3.92 -15.97
N LEU A 299 -10.82 -3.85 -15.87
CA LEU A 299 -9.94 -3.69 -17.04
C LEU A 299 -9.72 -5.02 -17.79
N PHE A 300 -10.07 -6.13 -17.15
CA PHE A 300 -9.86 -7.50 -17.62
C PHE A 300 -11.16 -8.32 -17.60
N SER A 301 -12.32 -7.66 -17.58
CA SER A 301 -13.62 -8.33 -17.35
C SER A 301 -13.95 -9.38 -18.41
N LYS A 302 -13.54 -9.14 -19.66
CA LYS A 302 -13.70 -10.07 -20.78
C LYS A 302 -12.79 -11.28 -20.65
N GLU A 303 -11.52 -11.06 -20.32
CA GLU A 303 -10.55 -12.14 -20.13
C GLU A 303 -10.92 -13.01 -18.92
N LEU A 304 -11.37 -12.40 -17.82
CA LEU A 304 -11.91 -13.12 -16.66
C LEU A 304 -13.17 -13.91 -17.02
N ASN A 305 -14.09 -13.33 -17.80
CA ASN A 305 -15.26 -14.04 -18.30
C ASN A 305 -14.88 -15.20 -19.22
N ALA A 306 -13.79 -15.10 -20.00
CA ALA A 306 -13.36 -16.19 -20.87
C ALA A 306 -12.89 -17.44 -20.08
N ASN A 307 -12.38 -17.28 -18.86
CA ASN A 307 -11.92 -18.38 -18.02
C ASN A 307 -13.07 -19.10 -17.28
N GLN A 308 -13.98 -19.71 -18.04
CA GLN A 308 -15.18 -20.36 -17.51
C GLN A 308 -14.87 -21.51 -16.53
N ASN A 309 -13.74 -22.20 -16.69
CA ASN A 309 -13.35 -23.29 -15.80
C ASN A 309 -13.02 -22.77 -14.40
N MET A 310 -12.17 -21.74 -14.30
CA MET A 310 -11.85 -21.09 -13.02
C MET A 310 -13.10 -20.51 -12.34
N LEU A 311 -13.96 -19.82 -13.09
CA LEU A 311 -15.22 -19.28 -12.55
C LEU A 311 -16.08 -20.37 -11.93
N SER A 312 -16.22 -21.51 -12.63
CA SER A 312 -17.02 -22.65 -12.18
C SER A 312 -16.40 -23.32 -10.95
N GLN A 313 -15.07 -23.46 -10.89
CA GLN A 313 -14.38 -24.06 -9.77
C GLN A 313 -14.46 -23.21 -8.50
N ILE A 314 -14.29 -21.89 -8.59
CA ILE A 314 -14.48 -20.98 -7.43
C ILE A 314 -15.94 -21.02 -6.95
N LYS A 315 -16.91 -21.07 -7.88
CA LYS A 315 -18.31 -21.20 -7.52
C LYS A 315 -18.61 -22.54 -6.83
N ASN A 316 -18.04 -23.65 -7.30
CA ASN A 316 -18.19 -24.95 -6.65
C ASN A 316 -17.54 -24.95 -5.26
N PHE A 317 -16.36 -24.34 -5.12
CA PHE A 317 -15.68 -24.16 -3.83
C PHE A 317 -16.58 -23.45 -2.80
N HIS A 318 -17.27 -22.39 -3.23
CA HIS A 318 -18.29 -21.72 -2.41
C HIS A 318 -19.46 -22.64 -2.04
N MET A 319 -19.96 -23.43 -3.00
CA MET A 319 -21.09 -24.35 -2.79
C MET A 319 -20.75 -25.52 -1.85
N GLU A 320 -19.47 -25.89 -1.75
CA GLU A 320 -18.91 -26.85 -0.79
C GLU A 320 -18.72 -26.25 0.61
N ASP A 321 -19.23 -25.03 0.86
CA ASP A 321 -19.09 -24.28 2.10
C ASP A 321 -17.64 -23.93 2.48
N ARG A 322 -16.68 -24.04 1.55
CA ARG A 322 -15.27 -23.75 1.86
C ARG A 322 -15.01 -22.23 1.92
N PRO A 323 -14.11 -21.75 2.82
CA PRO A 323 -13.95 -20.32 3.04
C PRO A 323 -13.36 -19.53 1.87
N ILE A 324 -14.02 -18.43 1.50
CA ILE A 324 -13.51 -17.47 0.51
C ILE A 324 -13.54 -16.07 1.12
N PHE A 325 -12.39 -15.42 1.21
CA PHE A 325 -12.28 -14.01 1.59
C PHE A 325 -11.89 -13.17 0.37
N ALA A 326 -12.60 -12.08 0.11
CA ALA A 326 -12.32 -11.19 -1.01
C ALA A 326 -12.37 -9.70 -0.66
N GLU A 327 -11.48 -8.91 -1.27
CA GLU A 327 -11.33 -7.48 -1.02
C GLU A 327 -11.39 -6.67 -2.30
N CYS A 328 -12.08 -5.53 -2.30
CA CYS A 328 -12.14 -4.55 -3.38
C CYS A 328 -12.42 -5.15 -4.78
N GLY A 329 -11.41 -5.27 -5.65
CA GLY A 329 -11.54 -5.96 -6.93
C GLY A 329 -12.01 -7.41 -6.79
N GLY A 330 -11.53 -8.13 -5.76
CA GLY A 330 -12.01 -9.48 -5.45
C GLY A 330 -13.51 -9.51 -5.17
N LEU A 331 -14.07 -8.51 -4.48
CA LEU A 331 -15.51 -8.39 -4.28
C LEU A 331 -16.24 -8.32 -5.63
N MET A 332 -15.75 -7.51 -6.57
CA MET A 332 -16.33 -7.39 -7.92
C MET A 332 -16.25 -8.71 -8.68
N TYR A 333 -15.20 -9.50 -8.51
CA TYR A 333 -15.06 -10.80 -9.18
C TYR A 333 -16.05 -11.85 -8.67
N LEU A 334 -16.50 -11.73 -7.41
CA LEU A 334 -17.51 -12.61 -6.83
C LEU A 334 -18.96 -12.21 -7.14
N MET A 335 -19.17 -11.07 -7.82
CA MET A 335 -20.47 -10.59 -8.28
C MET A 335 -21.03 -11.44 -9.44
N ASN A 336 -22.24 -11.14 -9.91
CA ASN A 336 -22.80 -11.83 -11.07
C ASN A 336 -22.13 -11.38 -12.38
N SER A 337 -21.78 -10.08 -12.47
CA SER A 337 -21.09 -9.50 -13.60
C SER A 337 -20.26 -8.28 -13.19
N ILE A 338 -19.23 -8.03 -13.99
CA ILE A 338 -18.51 -6.76 -14.03
C ILE A 338 -18.87 -6.13 -15.38
N HIS A 339 -19.52 -4.97 -15.35
CA HIS A 339 -20.22 -4.45 -16.53
C HIS A 339 -21.21 -5.52 -17.07
N GLU A 340 -21.08 -5.90 -18.34
CA GLU A 340 -21.93 -6.94 -18.96
C GLU A 340 -21.27 -8.33 -18.96
N ASP A 341 -20.02 -8.44 -18.52
CA ASP A 341 -19.27 -9.69 -18.55
C ASP A 341 -19.55 -10.49 -17.28
N ALA A 342 -20.08 -11.71 -17.43
CA ALA A 342 -20.39 -12.57 -16.29
C ALA A 342 -19.12 -13.06 -15.59
N VAL A 343 -19.12 -13.08 -14.26
CA VAL A 343 -18.01 -13.61 -13.45
C VAL A 343 -18.52 -14.68 -12.50
N VAL A 344 -17.92 -14.87 -11.31
CA VAL A 344 -18.11 -16.09 -10.50
C VAL A 344 -19.58 -16.29 -10.08
N ASN A 345 -20.33 -15.20 -9.90
CA ASN A 345 -21.76 -15.22 -9.60
C ASN A 345 -22.07 -15.98 -8.29
N ILE A 346 -21.37 -15.58 -7.22
CA ILE A 346 -21.72 -15.91 -5.82
C ILE A 346 -22.75 -14.90 -5.32
N TYR A 347 -22.49 -13.60 -5.53
CA TYR A 347 -23.42 -12.53 -5.16
C TYR A 347 -24.24 -12.10 -6.38
N PRO A 348 -25.58 -12.00 -6.27
CA PRO A 348 -26.47 -11.75 -7.41
C PRO A 348 -26.56 -10.25 -7.76
N TYR A 349 -25.46 -9.51 -7.69
CA TYR A 349 -25.40 -8.08 -8.00
C TYR A 349 -24.40 -7.83 -9.11
N LYS A 350 -24.63 -6.78 -9.90
CA LYS A 350 -23.70 -6.29 -10.92
C LYS A 350 -22.77 -5.26 -10.31
N SER A 351 -21.51 -5.26 -10.73
CA SER A 351 -20.56 -4.19 -10.44
C SER A 351 -20.22 -3.38 -11.70
N ILE A 352 -19.94 -2.09 -11.53
CA ILE A 352 -19.56 -1.19 -12.64
C ILE A 352 -18.41 -0.29 -12.23
N LEU A 353 -17.54 0.07 -13.17
CA LEU A 353 -16.66 1.24 -13.05
C LEU A 353 -17.47 2.53 -13.18
N THR A 354 -17.07 3.57 -12.46
CA THR A 354 -17.68 4.91 -12.52
C THR A 354 -16.64 5.96 -12.89
N ASP A 355 -17.09 7.07 -13.48
CA ASP A 355 -16.19 8.16 -13.93
C ASP A 355 -15.52 8.93 -12.78
N ARG A 356 -16.04 8.79 -11.55
CA ARG A 356 -15.56 9.51 -10.36
C ARG A 356 -15.16 8.53 -9.28
N VAL A 357 -14.11 8.88 -8.55
CA VAL A 357 -13.68 8.10 -7.38
C VAL A 357 -14.85 7.89 -6.41
N GLN A 358 -15.11 6.65 -6.04
CA GLN A 358 -16.21 6.31 -5.14
C GLN A 358 -15.76 6.40 -3.68
N ALA A 359 -14.55 5.93 -3.39
CA ALA A 359 -13.88 6.11 -2.12
C ALA A 359 -12.35 6.15 -2.32
N LEU A 360 -11.72 7.07 -1.59
CA LEU A 360 -10.27 7.23 -1.46
C LEU A 360 -10.00 7.65 -0.02
N LYS A 361 -10.33 6.78 0.93
CA LYS A 361 -10.44 7.15 2.34
C LYS A 361 -9.93 6.04 3.23
N TYR A 362 -9.30 6.45 4.32
CA TYR A 362 -9.22 5.64 5.52
C TYR A 362 -10.61 5.34 6.05
N THR A 363 -10.80 4.09 6.44
CA THR A 363 -12.08 3.51 6.80
C THR A 363 -12.00 2.92 8.22
N ILE A 364 -13.07 3.08 8.99
CA ILE A 364 -13.24 2.45 10.30
C ILE A 364 -14.51 1.60 10.22
N ALA A 365 -14.37 0.31 10.47
CA ALA A 365 -15.46 -0.64 10.41
C ALA A 365 -15.69 -1.31 11.77
N GLU A 366 -16.95 -1.58 12.09
CA GLU A 366 -17.37 -2.41 13.23
C GLU A 366 -18.00 -3.70 12.69
N VAL A 367 -17.54 -4.84 13.18
CA VAL A 367 -18.05 -6.15 12.79
C VAL A 367 -19.40 -6.40 13.50
N LYS A 368 -20.47 -6.59 12.74
CA LYS A 368 -21.83 -6.80 13.25
C LYS A 368 -22.23 -8.28 13.31
N GLU A 369 -21.54 -9.13 12.54
CA GLU A 369 -21.77 -10.57 12.46
C GLU A 369 -20.43 -11.33 12.48
N ASP A 370 -20.39 -12.45 13.21
CA ASP A 370 -19.23 -13.37 13.19
C ASP A 370 -18.99 -13.86 11.76
N ASN A 371 -17.73 -13.94 11.36
CA ASN A 371 -17.34 -14.36 10.02
C ASN A 371 -15.98 -15.05 10.02
N ILE A 372 -15.54 -15.48 8.83
CA ILE A 372 -14.32 -16.26 8.62
C ILE A 372 -13.01 -15.54 8.97
N ILE A 373 -13.03 -14.21 9.17
CA ILE A 373 -11.81 -13.44 9.51
C ILE A 373 -11.92 -12.67 10.84
N SER A 374 -13.11 -12.51 11.40
CA SER A 374 -13.35 -11.62 12.55
C SER A 374 -14.59 -11.99 13.36
N LYS A 375 -14.65 -11.51 14.60
CA LYS A 375 -15.78 -11.72 15.52
C LYS A 375 -16.61 -10.44 15.70
N LYS A 376 -17.91 -10.62 15.98
CA LYS A 376 -18.86 -9.55 16.26
C LYS A 376 -18.37 -8.65 17.39
N GLY A 377 -18.50 -7.35 17.19
CA GLY A 377 -18.07 -6.30 18.12
C GLY A 377 -16.62 -5.85 17.92
N GLU A 378 -15.82 -6.57 17.13
CA GLU A 378 -14.48 -6.09 16.77
C GLU A 378 -14.57 -4.81 15.92
N LYS A 379 -13.61 -3.90 16.13
CA LYS A 379 -13.45 -2.68 15.32
C LYS A 379 -12.08 -2.70 14.67
N PHE A 380 -12.03 -2.32 13.41
CA PHE A 380 -10.78 -2.27 12.69
C PHE A 380 -10.68 -1.07 11.76
N ASN A 381 -9.44 -0.68 11.54
CA ASN A 381 -9.07 0.35 10.58
C ASN A 381 -8.68 -0.32 9.27
N GLY A 382 -9.22 0.17 8.17
CA GLY A 382 -8.89 -0.27 6.82
C GLY A 382 -8.84 0.92 5.88
N HIS A 383 -8.89 0.67 4.58
CA HIS A 383 -9.06 1.74 3.62
C HIS A 383 -9.90 1.27 2.44
N GLU A 384 -10.50 2.25 1.76
CA GLU A 384 -11.22 2.05 0.53
C GLU A 384 -10.52 2.86 -0.58
N PHE A 385 -10.14 2.17 -1.64
CA PHE A 385 -9.62 2.75 -2.87
C PHE A 385 -10.36 2.13 -4.04
N HIS A 386 -11.40 2.79 -4.55
CA HIS A 386 -12.12 2.28 -5.71
C HIS A 386 -12.88 3.35 -6.48
N TYR A 387 -12.97 3.12 -7.79
CA TYR A 387 -13.81 3.85 -8.74
C TYR A 387 -15.06 3.03 -9.11
N SER A 388 -15.20 1.83 -8.57
CA SER A 388 -16.30 0.92 -8.89
C SER A 388 -17.45 1.01 -7.88
N LYS A 389 -18.62 0.51 -8.27
CA LYS A 389 -19.80 0.40 -7.41
C LYS A 389 -20.51 -0.91 -7.66
N VAL A 390 -20.97 -1.56 -6.59
CA VAL A 390 -21.96 -2.65 -6.64
C VAL A 390 -23.36 -2.05 -6.74
N LEU A 391 -24.15 -2.52 -7.71
CA LEU A 391 -25.51 -2.05 -7.96
C LEU A 391 -26.51 -2.74 -7.03
N VAL A 392 -26.58 -2.23 -5.80
CA VAL A 392 -27.46 -2.70 -4.74
C VAL A 392 -28.32 -1.55 -4.19
N ASN A 393 -29.54 -1.85 -3.78
CA ASN A 393 -30.53 -0.95 -3.18
C ASN A 393 -31.49 -1.74 -2.26
N ASP A 394 -32.37 -1.01 -1.58
CA ASP A 394 -33.34 -1.52 -0.59
C ASP A 394 -34.24 -2.63 -1.14
N ASN A 395 -34.51 -2.64 -2.45
CA ASN A 395 -35.40 -3.62 -3.08
C ASN A 395 -34.68 -4.91 -3.53
N ASN A 396 -33.36 -4.88 -3.70
CA ASN A 396 -32.61 -6.01 -4.26
C ASN A 396 -31.55 -6.61 -3.32
N ILE A 397 -31.21 -5.96 -2.21
CA ILE A 397 -30.27 -6.51 -1.23
C ILE A 397 -30.82 -7.80 -0.61
N LYS A 398 -30.09 -8.89 -0.80
CA LYS A 398 -30.46 -10.24 -0.32
C LYS A 398 -29.49 -10.77 0.74
N ASN A 399 -28.22 -10.38 0.64
CA ASN A 399 -27.17 -10.88 1.52
C ASN A 399 -27.05 -9.99 2.76
N LYS A 400 -26.63 -10.59 3.87
CA LYS A 400 -26.22 -9.82 5.05
C LYS A 400 -24.90 -9.10 4.76
N LEU A 401 -24.71 -7.96 5.42
CA LEU A 401 -23.48 -7.19 5.41
C LEU A 401 -22.83 -7.29 6.80
N ALA A 402 -21.60 -7.79 6.85
CA ALA A 402 -20.85 -8.07 8.06
C ALA A 402 -20.39 -6.82 8.81
N PHE A 403 -20.24 -5.70 8.11
CA PHE A 403 -19.57 -4.51 8.61
C PHE A 403 -20.48 -3.30 8.61
N GLU A 404 -20.48 -2.56 9.72
CA GLU A 404 -20.94 -1.19 9.77
C GLU A 404 -19.74 -0.26 9.56
N ILE A 405 -19.85 0.66 8.61
CA ILE A 405 -18.81 1.62 8.25
C ILE A 405 -19.02 2.91 9.05
N LEU A 406 -18.30 3.02 10.17
CA LEU A 406 -18.31 4.18 11.05
C LEU A 406 -17.64 5.41 10.42
N ARG A 407 -16.65 5.14 9.55
CA ARG A 407 -16.00 6.14 8.70
C ARG A 407 -15.65 5.46 7.38
N GLY A 408 -15.95 6.10 6.26
CA GLY A 408 -15.74 5.52 4.94
C GLY A 408 -17.01 5.64 4.11
N LYS A 409 -17.23 4.72 3.19
CA LYS A 409 -18.46 4.66 2.39
C LYS A 409 -19.13 3.29 2.45
N GLY A 410 -18.34 2.23 2.35
CA GLY A 410 -18.82 0.87 2.18
C GLY A 410 -19.52 0.65 0.84
N SER A 411 -20.14 -0.51 0.71
CA SER A 411 -20.87 -0.91 -0.49
C SER A 411 -22.27 -0.31 -0.57
N TYR A 412 -22.95 -0.16 0.58
CA TYR A 412 -24.35 0.24 0.64
C TYR A 412 -24.72 0.82 2.00
N ASN A 413 -25.30 2.02 2.04
CA ASN A 413 -25.83 2.65 3.27
C ASN A 413 -24.89 2.61 4.50
N ASN A 414 -23.60 2.91 4.31
CA ASN A 414 -22.56 2.80 5.35
C ASN A 414 -22.42 1.37 5.91
N GLN A 415 -22.67 0.36 5.08
CA GLN A 415 -22.45 -1.05 5.39
C GLN A 415 -21.62 -1.70 4.29
N ASP A 416 -20.90 -2.75 4.65
CA ASP A 416 -20.08 -3.53 3.72
C ASP A 416 -19.87 -4.97 4.23
N GLY A 417 -19.14 -5.79 3.48
CA GLY A 417 -18.85 -7.17 3.86
C GLY A 417 -20.01 -8.09 3.52
N PHE A 418 -20.30 -8.27 2.23
CA PHE A 418 -21.27 -9.25 1.76
C PHE A 418 -20.92 -10.63 2.32
N MET A 419 -21.92 -11.28 2.90
CA MET A 419 -21.81 -12.63 3.46
C MET A 419 -22.79 -13.57 2.78
N GLU A 420 -22.29 -14.72 2.39
CA GLU A 420 -23.08 -15.89 1.97
C GLU A 420 -22.28 -17.14 2.36
N ARG A 421 -22.86 -18.05 3.16
CA ARG A 421 -22.14 -19.23 3.69
C ARG A 421 -20.81 -18.80 4.35
N ASN A 422 -19.71 -19.46 4.01
CA ASN A 422 -18.36 -19.11 4.46
C ASN A 422 -17.62 -18.19 3.49
N THR A 423 -18.35 -17.43 2.66
CA THR A 423 -17.76 -16.41 1.79
C THR A 423 -18.02 -15.01 2.36
N LEU A 424 -16.97 -14.22 2.44
CA LEU A 424 -17.00 -12.83 2.88
C LEU A 424 -16.29 -11.95 1.85
N ALA A 425 -16.96 -10.89 1.38
CA ALA A 425 -16.35 -9.96 0.44
C ALA A 425 -16.68 -8.50 0.74
N SER A 426 -15.70 -7.59 0.68
CA SER A 426 -15.86 -6.19 1.05
C SER A 426 -15.03 -5.27 0.15
N TYR A 427 -15.42 -4.01 -0.02
CA TYR A 427 -14.54 -2.99 -0.60
C TYR A 427 -13.41 -2.57 0.33
N VAL A 428 -13.55 -2.80 1.63
CA VAL A 428 -12.52 -2.47 2.61
C VAL A 428 -11.33 -3.39 2.46
N HIS A 429 -10.18 -2.79 2.20
CA HIS A 429 -8.89 -3.47 2.32
C HIS A 429 -8.46 -3.50 3.78
N THR A 430 -8.23 -4.70 4.27
CA THR A 430 -7.79 -4.99 5.63
C THR A 430 -6.27 -5.01 5.72
N HIS A 431 -5.74 -4.63 6.87
CA HIS A 431 -4.33 -4.77 7.18
C HIS A 431 -4.19 -5.48 8.52
N VAL A 432 -3.35 -6.52 8.60
CA VAL A 432 -3.27 -7.38 9.79
C VAL A 432 -2.88 -6.63 11.07
N ALA A 433 -2.08 -5.58 10.99
CA ALA A 433 -1.82 -4.73 12.15
C ALA A 433 -3.10 -4.12 12.80
N ALA A 434 -4.12 -3.83 12.00
CA ALA A 434 -5.43 -3.38 12.47
C ALA A 434 -6.39 -4.53 12.79
N MET A 435 -6.11 -5.73 12.28
CA MET A 435 -6.84 -6.98 12.55
C MET A 435 -5.88 -8.13 12.90
N PRO A 436 -5.23 -8.12 14.10
CA PRO A 436 -4.13 -9.05 14.39
C PRO A 436 -4.51 -10.54 14.34
N ASN A 437 -5.80 -10.85 14.46
CA ASN A 437 -6.32 -12.21 14.39
C ASN A 437 -6.65 -12.69 12.96
N PHE A 438 -6.61 -11.81 11.94
CA PHE A 438 -6.98 -12.13 10.55
C PHE A 438 -6.39 -13.46 10.07
N GLY A 439 -5.05 -13.58 10.11
CA GLY A 439 -4.36 -14.77 9.60
C GLY A 439 -4.75 -16.04 10.37
N GLY A 440 -4.92 -15.94 11.68
CA GLY A 440 -5.32 -17.06 12.53
C GLY A 440 -6.77 -17.49 12.31
N ASN A 441 -7.70 -16.55 12.31
CA ASN A 441 -9.13 -16.79 12.11
C ASN A 441 -9.41 -17.41 10.74
N PHE A 442 -8.76 -16.90 9.68
CA PHE A 442 -8.96 -17.44 8.34
C PHE A 442 -8.40 -18.86 8.21
N CYS A 443 -7.20 -19.11 8.74
CA CYS A 443 -6.62 -20.46 8.76
C CYS A 443 -7.47 -21.48 9.53
N ILE A 444 -8.01 -21.09 10.70
CA ILE A 444 -8.89 -21.96 11.50
C ILE A 444 -10.17 -22.27 10.73
N SER A 445 -10.81 -21.23 10.17
CA SER A 445 -12.04 -21.39 9.38
C SER A 445 -11.85 -22.35 8.21
N SER A 446 -10.69 -22.30 7.53
CA SER A 446 -10.37 -23.21 6.42
C SER A 446 -10.21 -24.67 6.82
N LEU A 447 -9.85 -24.95 8.08
CA LEU A 447 -9.71 -26.33 8.59
C LEU A 447 -11.03 -26.94 9.04
N GLU A 448 -11.93 -26.14 9.61
CA GLU A 448 -13.19 -26.62 10.20
C GLU A 448 -14.14 -27.25 9.17
N ILE A 449 -13.94 -26.96 7.88
CA ILE A 449 -14.84 -27.37 6.79
C ILE A 449 -14.13 -28.28 5.76
N GLY A 450 -12.80 -28.37 5.78
CA GLY A 450 -11.99 -29.21 4.88
C GLY A 450 -11.70 -30.63 5.39
N GLY A 451 -12.36 -31.06 6.47
CA GLY A 451 -12.13 -32.35 7.16
C GLY A 451 -13.13 -33.45 6.83
#